data_AF-A0A0F5PT12-F1
#
_entry.id   AF-A0A0F5PT12-F1
#
_cell.length_a   1.000
_cell.length_b   1.000
_cell.length_c   1.000
_cell.angle_alpha   90.00
_cell.angle_beta   90.00
_cell.angle_gamma   90.00
#
_symmetry.space_group_name_H-M   'P 1'
#
loop_
_entity.id
_entity.type
_entity.pdbx_description
1 polymer ?
#
loop_
_entity_poly.entity_id
_entity_poly.type
_entity_poly.pdbx_seq_one_letter_code
_entity_poly.pdbx_strand_id
1 'polypeptide(L)'
;MTDTSSDILIKAAERFLGKRETALTGVERQVLQQAIGKKALSLDTSEVFDEKSTFGQRLADRVASFGGSWTFLISFGVVLVVWVSLNLLLSGSAPDPYPFIFLNLLLSMLAAMQAPVIMMSQNRQTAKDRLVTSHDYECNLKAEIEIMALHDKVDQLRNDDLKQLIAKQQEQIELLTKLVERHVGEGESK
;
A
#
# COMPACT_ATOMS: atom_id res chain seq x y z
N MET A 1 -18.19 4.30 31.88
CA MET A 1 -18.46 3.09 31.08
C MET A 1 -17.58 3.09 29.81
N THR A 2 -16.30 3.46 29.95
CA THR A 2 -15.32 3.70 28.86
C THR A 2 -14.02 2.90 29.04
N ASP A 3 -13.94 2.05 30.06
CA ASP A 3 -12.68 1.45 30.53
C ASP A 3 -12.29 0.18 29.75
N THR A 4 -13.28 -0.67 29.42
CA THR A 4 -13.04 -1.98 28.79
C THR A 4 -12.43 -1.88 27.40
N SER A 5 -12.84 -0.90 26.58
CA SER A 5 -12.28 -0.73 25.23
C SER A 5 -10.84 -0.19 25.25
N SER A 6 -10.51 0.64 26.25
CA SER A 6 -9.14 1.15 26.44
C SER A 6 -8.20 0.02 26.86
N ASP A 7 -8.63 -0.83 27.80
CA ASP A 7 -7.85 -1.98 28.26
C ASP A 7 -7.56 -3.00 27.15
N ILE A 8 -8.54 -3.28 26.29
CA ILE A 8 -8.36 -4.19 25.15
C ILE A 8 -7.35 -3.60 24.15
N LEU A 9 -7.41 -2.29 23.91
CA LEU A 9 -6.47 -1.60 23.02
C LEU A 9 -5.05 -1.59 23.59
N ILE A 10 -4.89 -1.32 24.88
CA ILE A 10 -3.59 -1.35 25.57
C ILE A 10 -2.97 -2.74 25.45
N LYS A 11 -3.74 -3.79 25.78
CA LYS A 11 -3.26 -5.17 25.69
C LYS A 11 -2.96 -5.60 24.26
N ALA A 12 -3.76 -5.18 23.29
CA ALA A 12 -3.52 -5.48 21.88
C ALA A 12 -2.30 -4.73 21.33
N ALA A 13 -2.09 -3.48 21.74
CA ALA A 13 -0.94 -2.68 21.36
C ALA A 13 0.38 -3.28 21.88
N GLU A 14 0.40 -3.68 23.15
CA GLU A 14 1.57 -4.34 23.73
C GLU A 14 1.82 -5.72 23.12
N ARG A 15 0.75 -6.49 22.87
CA ARG A 15 0.85 -7.86 22.33
C ARG A 15 1.28 -7.90 20.86
N PHE A 16 0.68 -7.06 20.00
CA PHE A 16 0.90 -7.12 18.56
C PHE A 16 1.99 -6.15 18.08
N LEU A 17 2.11 -4.96 18.68
CA LEU A 17 3.07 -3.95 18.21
C LEU A 17 4.27 -3.78 19.15
N GLY A 18 4.25 -4.41 20.34
CA GLY A 18 5.30 -4.23 21.35
C GLY A 18 5.41 -2.80 21.87
N LYS A 19 4.39 -1.97 21.65
CA LYS A 19 4.35 -0.54 22.00
C LYS A 19 3.30 -0.27 23.06
N ARG A 20 3.56 0.69 23.94
CA ARG A 20 2.56 1.24 24.86
C ARG A 20 1.51 2.03 24.07
N GLU A 21 0.26 2.08 24.53
CA GLU A 21 -0.83 2.81 23.86
C GLU A 21 -0.44 4.27 23.53
N THR A 22 0.30 4.92 24.43
CA THR A 22 0.73 6.32 24.28
C THR A 22 1.82 6.52 23.22
N ALA A 23 2.45 5.46 22.73
CA ALA A 23 3.47 5.48 21.69
C ALA A 23 2.93 5.08 20.30
N LEU A 24 1.63 4.76 20.19
CA LEU A 24 0.99 4.46 18.93
C LEU A 24 0.80 5.73 18.11
N THR A 25 1.13 5.64 16.83
CA THR A 25 0.71 6.62 15.83
C THR A 25 -0.82 6.55 15.64
N GLY A 26 -1.41 7.65 15.16
CA GLY A 26 -2.87 7.71 14.93
C GLY A 26 -3.36 6.59 13.98
N VAL A 27 -2.53 6.25 12.99
CA VAL A 27 -2.76 5.16 12.05
C VAL A 27 -2.76 3.80 12.75
N GLU A 28 -1.71 3.49 13.52
CA GLU A 28 -1.62 2.22 14.26
C GLU A 28 -2.82 2.02 15.20
N ARG A 29 -3.24 3.08 15.90
CA ARG A 29 -4.42 3.05 16.79
C ARG A 29 -5.71 2.76 16.03
N GLN A 30 -5.90 3.39 14.87
CA GLN A 30 -7.08 3.19 14.04
C GLN A 30 -7.14 1.78 13.46
N VAL A 31 -6.03 1.25 12.95
CA VAL A 31 -5.96 -0.12 12.42
C VAL A 31 -6.22 -1.15 13.52
N LEU A 32 -5.64 -0.98 14.72
CA LEU A 32 -5.92 -1.82 15.89
C LEU A 32 -7.41 -1.81 16.27
N GLN A 33 -8.02 -0.63 16.33
CA GLN A 33 -9.46 -0.51 16.62
C GLN A 33 -10.33 -1.23 15.58
N GLN A 34 -9.98 -1.11 14.29
CA GLN A 34 -10.69 -1.79 13.22
C GLN A 34 -10.50 -3.32 13.26
N ALA A 35 -9.29 -3.79 13.56
CA ALA A 35 -8.99 -5.21 13.72
C ALA A 35 -9.76 -5.85 14.88
N ILE A 36 -9.83 -5.15 16.03
CA ILE A 36 -10.62 -5.59 17.20
C ILE A 36 -12.12 -5.55 16.90
N GLY A 37 -12.58 -4.56 16.12
CA GLY A 37 -13.99 -4.36 15.79
C GLY A 37 -14.58 -5.32 14.75
N LYS A 38 -13.80 -6.23 14.15
CA LYS A 38 -14.23 -7.14 13.06
C LYS A 38 -15.02 -6.45 11.94
N LYS A 39 -14.71 -5.19 11.62
CA LYS A 39 -15.39 -4.48 10.53
C LYS A 39 -14.52 -4.58 9.28
N ALA A 40 -14.85 -5.55 8.43
CA ALA A 40 -14.29 -5.67 7.08
C ALA A 40 -14.81 -4.49 6.24
N LEU A 41 -14.13 -3.36 6.33
CA LEU A 41 -14.29 -2.26 5.38
C LEU A 41 -13.29 -2.48 4.26
N SER A 42 -13.73 -3.18 3.21
CA SER A 42 -13.20 -3.01 1.87
C SER A 42 -13.67 -1.64 1.38
N LEU A 43 -13.00 -0.58 1.82
CA LEU A 43 -13.21 0.73 1.22
C LEU A 43 -12.38 0.73 -0.05
N ASP A 44 -13.04 0.77 -1.21
CA ASP A 44 -12.37 0.88 -2.49
C ASP A 44 -11.81 2.31 -2.62
N THR A 45 -10.58 2.50 -2.11
CA THR A 45 -9.88 3.79 -2.03
C THR A 45 -9.76 4.49 -3.39
N SER A 46 -9.94 3.77 -4.50
CA SER A 46 -9.95 4.35 -5.86
C SER A 46 -11.11 5.31 -6.12
N GLU A 47 -12.29 5.11 -5.53
CA GLU A 47 -13.47 5.95 -5.85
C GLU A 47 -13.41 7.35 -5.20
N VAL A 48 -12.77 7.48 -4.03
CA VAL A 48 -12.70 8.76 -3.29
C VAL A 48 -11.77 9.78 -3.96
N PHE A 49 -10.85 9.33 -4.81
CA PHE A 49 -9.84 10.19 -5.45
C PHE A 49 -10.35 10.88 -6.72
N ASP A 50 -11.21 10.20 -7.49
CA ASP A 50 -11.67 10.73 -8.79
C ASP A 50 -12.76 11.81 -8.66
N GLU A 51 -13.47 11.84 -7.53
CA GLU A 51 -14.62 12.72 -7.32
C GLU A 51 -14.23 14.20 -7.05
N LYS A 52 -12.95 14.49 -6.76
CA LYS A 52 -12.49 15.84 -6.36
C LYS A 52 -11.62 16.56 -7.40
N SER A 53 -11.36 15.96 -8.57
CA SER A 53 -10.52 16.61 -9.58
C SER A 53 -11.22 17.75 -10.31
N THR A 54 -10.72 18.97 -10.13
CA THR A 54 -11.21 20.16 -10.85
C THR A 54 -10.85 20.10 -12.34
N PHE A 55 -11.61 20.83 -13.18
CA PHE A 55 -11.41 20.87 -14.64
C PHE A 55 -9.97 21.24 -15.05
N GLY A 56 -9.33 22.15 -14.31
CA GLY A 56 -7.93 22.54 -14.53
C GLY A 56 -6.93 21.41 -14.25
N GLN A 57 -7.19 20.59 -13.23
CA GLN A 57 -6.35 19.43 -12.90
C GLN A 57 -6.43 18.37 -14.00
N ARG A 58 -7.64 18.09 -14.52
CA ARG A 58 -7.86 17.18 -15.66
C ARG A 58 -7.16 17.65 -16.93
N LEU A 59 -7.19 18.95 -17.24
CA LEU A 59 -6.50 19.51 -18.39
C LEU A 59 -4.98 19.41 -18.24
N ALA A 60 -4.45 19.72 -17.05
CA ALA A 60 -3.03 19.59 -16.75
C ALA A 60 -2.55 18.12 -16.79
N ASP A 61 -3.38 17.16 -16.38
CA ASP A 61 -3.09 15.72 -16.53
C ASP A 61 -2.98 15.30 -17.99
N ARG A 62 -3.89 15.78 -18.83
CA ARG A 62 -3.88 15.50 -20.27
C ARG A 62 -2.72 16.17 -21.00
N VAL A 63 -2.33 17.38 -20.60
CA VAL A 63 -1.16 18.09 -21.16
C VAL A 63 0.15 17.45 -20.71
N ALA A 64 0.27 17.03 -19.44
CA ALA A 64 1.46 16.36 -18.93
C ALA A 64 1.68 14.97 -19.57
N SER A 65 0.61 14.20 -19.78
CA SER A 65 0.70 12.89 -20.45
C SER A 65 1.02 13.02 -21.94
N PHE A 66 0.54 14.07 -22.61
CA PHE A 66 0.85 14.35 -24.00
C PHE A 66 2.28 14.89 -24.18
N GLY A 67 2.70 15.84 -23.35
CA GLY A 67 4.04 16.44 -23.41
C GLY A 67 5.19 15.49 -23.04
N GLY A 68 4.90 14.42 -22.28
CA GLY A 68 5.88 13.37 -21.93
C GLY A 68 5.96 12.20 -22.92
N SER A 69 5.17 12.20 -24.00
CA SER A 69 5.14 11.09 -24.96
C SER A 69 6.25 11.18 -26.00
N TRP A 70 6.85 10.04 -26.33
CA TRP A 70 7.78 9.90 -27.46
C TRP A 70 7.16 10.32 -28.80
N THR A 71 5.85 10.13 -28.97
CA THR A 71 5.13 10.54 -30.19
C THR A 71 5.07 12.05 -30.36
N PHE A 72 4.90 12.80 -29.25
CA PHE A 72 4.89 14.27 -29.28
C PHE A 72 6.26 14.80 -29.68
N LEU A 73 7.34 14.29 -29.07
CA LEU A 73 8.71 14.71 -29.36
C LEU A 73 9.08 14.51 -30.84
N ILE A 74 8.73 13.36 -31.41
CA ILE A 74 8.97 13.07 -32.83
C ILE A 74 8.14 13.99 -33.74
N SER A 75 6.84 14.15 -33.46
CA SER A 75 5.97 15.01 -34.27
C SER A 75 6.40 16.48 -34.24
N PHE A 76 6.81 16.98 -33.06
CA PHE A 76 7.32 18.32 -32.87
C PHE A 76 8.63 18.54 -33.65
N GLY A 77 9.54 17.57 -33.61
CA GLY A 77 10.77 17.59 -34.41
C GLY A 77 10.49 17.63 -35.92
N VAL A 78 9.53 16.85 -36.41
CA VAL A 78 9.13 16.86 -37.83
C VAL A 78 8.58 18.24 -38.23
N VAL A 79 7.72 18.84 -37.40
CA VAL A 79 7.16 20.18 -37.65
C VAL A 79 8.27 21.23 -37.72
N LEU A 80 9.27 21.17 -36.84
CA LEU A 80 10.42 22.07 -36.87
C LEU A 80 11.23 21.90 -38.17
N VAL A 81 11.50 20.67 -38.58
CA VAL A 81 12.22 20.39 -39.84
C VAL A 81 11.44 20.95 -41.03
N VAL A 82 10.13 20.70 -41.10
CA VAL A 82 9.27 21.23 -42.17
C VAL A 82 9.26 22.75 -42.17
N TRP A 83 9.18 23.39 -41.01
CA TRP A 83 9.21 24.86 -40.88
C TRP A 83 10.52 25.46 -41.38
N VAL A 84 11.65 24.88 -40.98
CA VAL A 84 12.98 25.31 -41.43
C VAL A 84 13.13 25.09 -42.94
N SER A 85 12.73 23.92 -43.46
CA SER A 85 12.78 23.64 -44.90
C SER A 85 11.92 24.61 -45.71
N LEU A 86 10.71 24.92 -45.25
CA LEU A 86 9.82 25.87 -45.93
C LEU A 86 10.42 27.28 -45.97
N ASN A 87 10.96 27.78 -44.86
CA ASN A 87 11.58 29.10 -44.81
C ASN A 87 12.85 29.18 -45.67
N LEU A 88 13.63 28.10 -45.74
CA LEU A 88 14.83 28.06 -46.59
C LEU A 88 14.48 28.09 -48.09
N LEU A 89 13.44 27.37 -48.49
CA LEU A 89 12.95 27.34 -49.88
C LEU A 89 12.30 28.66 -50.31
N LEU A 90 11.68 29.39 -49.39
CA LEU A 90 10.97 30.63 -49.69
C LEU A 90 11.85 31.90 -49.74
N SER A 91 13.14 31.80 -49.37
CA SER A 91 14.29 32.77 -49.41
C SER A 91 14.02 34.29 -49.62
N GLY A 92 13.12 34.73 -50.51
CA GLY A 92 12.74 36.14 -50.74
C GLY A 92 11.38 36.59 -50.17
N SER A 93 10.54 35.70 -49.66
CA SER A 93 9.26 36.04 -48.99
C SER A 93 9.01 35.19 -47.74
N ALA A 94 10.09 34.63 -47.18
CA ALA A 94 10.02 33.78 -46.02
C ALA A 94 9.58 34.58 -44.78
N PRO A 95 8.59 34.10 -44.01
CA PRO A 95 8.15 34.77 -42.78
C PRO A 95 9.21 34.74 -41.66
N ASP A 96 10.18 33.81 -41.69
CA ASP A 96 11.29 33.73 -40.73
C ASP A 96 12.62 33.38 -41.45
N PRO A 97 13.30 34.36 -42.08
CA PRO A 97 14.58 34.15 -42.76
C PRO A 97 15.70 33.73 -41.79
N TYR A 98 16.73 33.07 -42.30
CA TYR A 98 17.94 32.77 -41.53
C TYR A 98 18.50 34.07 -40.92
N PRO A 99 18.66 34.18 -39.58
CA PRO A 99 18.95 33.12 -38.60
C PRO A 99 17.76 32.59 -37.74
N PHE A 100 16.51 32.65 -38.22
CA PHE A 100 15.31 32.10 -37.56
C PHE A 100 14.98 32.72 -36.18
N ILE A 101 14.90 34.04 -36.11
CA ILE A 101 14.67 34.78 -34.86
C ILE A 101 13.31 34.44 -34.25
N PHE A 102 12.28 34.28 -35.08
CA PHE A 102 10.94 33.98 -34.59
C PHE A 102 10.86 32.58 -34.00
N LEU A 103 11.43 31.58 -34.69
CA LEU A 103 11.50 30.21 -34.19
C LEU A 103 12.28 30.14 -32.87
N ASN A 104 13.41 30.84 -32.78
CA ASN A 104 14.24 30.86 -31.58
C ASN A 104 13.48 31.49 -30.38
N LEU A 105 12.76 32.58 -30.61
CA LEU A 105 11.91 33.21 -29.59
C LEU A 105 10.83 32.23 -29.08
N LEU A 106 10.16 31.53 -29.98
CA LEU A 106 9.11 30.57 -29.64
C LEU A 106 9.67 29.38 -28.85
N LEU A 107 10.79 28.81 -29.29
CA LEU A 107 11.48 27.73 -28.59
C LEU A 107 11.96 28.15 -27.20
N SER A 108 12.48 29.37 -27.07
CA SER A 108 12.92 29.93 -25.78
C SER A 108 11.76 30.10 -24.81
N MET A 109 10.62 30.62 -25.27
CA MET A 109 9.39 30.72 -24.46
C MET A 109 8.85 29.35 -24.07
N LEU A 110 8.86 28.39 -24.98
CA LEU A 110 8.43 27.02 -24.72
C LEU A 110 9.31 26.36 -23.64
N ALA A 111 10.63 26.48 -23.77
CA ALA A 111 11.58 25.96 -22.78
C ALA A 111 11.42 26.62 -21.41
N ALA A 112 11.17 27.94 -21.36
CA ALA A 112 10.94 28.66 -20.11
C ALA A 112 9.67 28.16 -19.37
N MET A 113 8.62 27.78 -20.11
CA MET A 113 7.39 27.23 -19.53
C MET A 113 7.53 25.75 -19.10
N GLN A 114 8.46 24.99 -19.69
CA GLN A 114 8.59 23.55 -19.44
C GLN A 114 8.93 23.23 -17.99
N ALA A 115 9.91 23.92 -17.38
CA ALA A 115 10.35 23.59 -16.02
C ALA A 115 9.24 23.71 -14.95
N PRO A 116 8.43 24.78 -14.90
CA PRO A 116 7.28 24.86 -14.01
C PRO A 116 6.21 23.79 -14.29
N VAL A 117 5.91 23.49 -15.55
CA VAL A 117 4.91 22.46 -15.91
C VAL A 117 5.38 21.07 -15.49
N ILE A 118 6.66 20.75 -15.70
CA ILE A 118 7.29 19.51 -15.22
C ILE A 118 7.26 19.47 -13.69
N MET A 119 7.59 20.57 -13.01
CA MET A 119 7.56 20.62 -11.54
C MET A 119 6.13 20.47 -11.00
N MET A 120 5.12 21.05 -11.66
CA MET A 120 3.71 20.88 -11.29
C MET A 120 3.24 19.42 -11.49
N SER A 121 3.62 18.78 -12.58
CA SER A 121 3.28 17.37 -12.82
C SER A 121 3.98 16.43 -11.83
N GLN A 122 5.26 16.71 -11.50
CA GLN A 122 6.02 16.01 -10.47
C GLN A 122 5.43 16.20 -9.06
N ASN A 123 5.05 17.42 -8.69
CA ASN A 123 4.40 17.69 -7.41
C ASN A 123 3.09 16.91 -7.26
N ARG A 124 2.32 16.79 -8.34
CA ARG A 124 1.08 16.00 -8.35
C ARG A 124 1.35 14.50 -8.23
N GLN A 125 2.31 13.97 -8.99
CA GLN A 125 2.72 12.56 -8.86
C GLN A 125 3.20 12.26 -7.45
N THR A 126 4.06 13.09 -6.88
CA THR A 126 4.56 12.94 -5.50
C THR A 126 3.41 12.97 -4.47
N ALA A 127 2.41 13.84 -4.65
CA ALA A 127 1.26 13.87 -3.76
C ALA A 127 0.43 12.57 -3.84
N LYS A 128 0.23 12.04 -5.06
CA LYS A 128 -0.44 10.75 -5.26
C LYS A 128 0.37 9.59 -4.65
N ASP A 129 1.67 9.56 -4.90
CA ASP A 129 2.57 8.52 -4.39
C ASP A 129 2.60 8.52 -2.86
N ARG A 130 2.59 9.69 -2.21
CA ARG A 130 2.50 9.79 -0.75
C ARG A 130 1.21 9.17 -0.20
N LEU A 131 0.07 9.41 -0.86
CA LEU A 131 -1.21 8.83 -0.45
C LEU A 131 -1.21 7.31 -0.61
N VAL A 132 -0.76 6.81 -1.77
CA VAL A 132 -0.62 5.36 -2.03
C VAL A 132 0.30 4.73 -0.98
N THR A 133 1.46 5.34 -0.72
CA THR A 133 2.42 4.85 0.28
C THR A 133 1.80 4.79 1.69
N SER A 134 1.03 5.81 2.09
CA SER A 134 0.35 5.81 3.39
C SER A 134 -0.71 4.71 3.50
N HIS A 135 -1.46 4.49 2.42
CA HIS A 135 -2.48 3.44 2.37
C HIS A 135 -1.86 2.04 2.35
N ASP A 136 -0.76 1.84 1.61
CA ASP A 136 -0.02 0.58 1.58
C ASP A 136 0.57 0.26 2.95
N TYR A 137 1.08 1.26 3.67
CA TYR A 137 1.53 1.11 5.05
C TYR A 137 0.39 0.65 5.97
N GLU A 138 -0.79 1.28 5.87
CA GLU A 138 -2.00 0.89 6.62
C GLU A 138 -2.42 -0.56 6.33
N CYS A 139 -2.46 -0.94 5.05
CA CYS A 139 -2.83 -2.28 4.63
C CYS A 139 -1.83 -3.32 5.13
N ASN A 140 -0.53 -3.05 5.00
CA ASN A 140 0.53 -3.94 5.47
C ASN A 140 0.46 -4.13 6.99
N LEU A 141 0.29 -3.04 7.76
CA LEU A 141 0.17 -3.10 9.21
C LEU A 141 -1.04 -3.95 9.63
N LYS A 142 -2.18 -3.79 8.93
CA LYS A 142 -3.38 -4.59 9.19
C LYS A 142 -3.14 -6.06 8.91
N ALA A 143 -2.52 -6.39 7.78
CA ALA A 143 -2.19 -7.76 7.42
C ALA A 143 -1.25 -8.41 8.45
N GLU A 144 -0.26 -7.66 8.95
CA GLU A 144 0.66 -8.11 9.99
C GLU A 144 -0.09 -8.48 11.28
N ILE A 145 -1.00 -7.61 11.74
CA ILE A 145 -1.84 -7.86 12.92
C ILE A 145 -2.74 -9.08 12.71
N GLU A 146 -3.36 -9.22 11.54
CA GLU A 146 -4.20 -10.39 11.22
C GLU A 146 -3.41 -11.70 11.21
N ILE A 147 -2.18 -11.69 10.67
CA ILE A 147 -1.28 -12.84 10.69
C ILE A 147 -0.88 -13.22 12.11
N MET A 148 -0.50 -12.25 12.95
CA MET A 148 -0.17 -12.51 14.35
C MET A 148 -1.37 -13.09 15.13
N ALA A 149 -2.56 -12.54 14.93
CA ALA A 149 -3.78 -13.04 15.55
C ALA A 149 -4.12 -14.47 15.10
N LEU A 150 -3.85 -14.80 13.83
CA LEU A 150 -3.99 -16.16 13.32
C LEU A 150 -2.97 -17.11 13.95
N HIS A 151 -1.71 -16.69 14.07
CA HIS A 151 -0.64 -17.47 14.70
C HIS A 151 -0.98 -17.81 16.15
N ASP A 152 -1.41 -16.82 16.92
CA ASP A 152 -1.89 -16.98 18.31
C ASP A 152 -3.01 -18.02 18.42
N LYS A 153 -3.95 -18.01 17.47
CA LYS A 153 -5.06 -18.96 17.45
C LYS A 153 -4.58 -20.38 17.11
N VAL A 154 -3.63 -20.51 16.20
CA VAL A 154 -3.01 -21.80 15.85
C VAL A 154 -2.25 -22.38 17.05
N ASP A 155 -1.49 -21.55 17.77
CA ASP A 155 -0.76 -21.98 18.97
C ASP A 155 -1.70 -22.41 20.10
N GLN A 156 -2.82 -21.70 20.28
CA GLN A 156 -3.85 -22.10 21.25
C GLN A 156 -4.43 -23.47 20.92
N LEU A 157 -4.85 -23.68 19.66
CA LEU A 157 -5.37 -24.97 19.20
C LEU A 157 -4.34 -26.09 19.37
N ARG A 158 -3.08 -25.84 18.98
CA ARG A 158 -1.98 -26.80 19.16
C ARG A 158 -1.76 -27.18 20.61
N ASN A 159 -1.77 -26.21 21.51
CA ASN A 159 -1.58 -26.46 22.94
C ASN A 159 -2.75 -27.24 23.55
N ASP A 160 -3.98 -26.94 23.14
CA ASP A 160 -5.17 -27.65 23.62
C ASP A 160 -5.20 -29.10 23.11
N ASP A 161 -4.87 -29.32 21.83
CA ASP A 161 -4.73 -30.66 21.26
C ASP A 161 -3.62 -31.45 21.99
N LEU A 162 -2.48 -30.82 22.27
CA LEU A 162 -1.38 -31.47 22.99
C LEU A 162 -1.80 -31.88 24.41
N LYS A 163 -2.51 -31.01 25.14
CA LYS A 163 -3.06 -31.35 26.47
C LYS A 163 -4.03 -32.53 26.40
N GLN A 164 -4.90 -32.57 25.39
CA GLN A 164 -5.84 -33.67 25.21
C GLN A 164 -5.13 -35.00 24.91
N LEU A 165 -4.08 -34.96 24.09
CA LEU A 165 -3.28 -36.15 23.78
C LEU A 165 -2.54 -36.67 25.02
N ILE A 166 -1.95 -35.78 25.82
CA ILE A 166 -1.30 -36.16 27.09
C ILE A 166 -2.31 -36.78 28.07
N ALA A 167 -3.50 -36.20 28.19
CA ALA A 167 -4.56 -36.74 29.04
C ALA A 167 -4.98 -38.16 28.61
N LYS A 168 -5.16 -38.38 27.30
CA LYS A 168 -5.45 -39.73 26.75
C LYS A 168 -4.32 -40.72 26.99
N GLN A 169 -3.06 -40.29 26.86
CA GLN A 169 -1.91 -41.15 27.16
C GLN A 169 -1.87 -41.54 28.64
N GLN A 170 -2.16 -40.60 29.56
CA GLN A 170 -2.19 -40.88 30.99
C GLN A 170 -3.29 -41.91 31.34
N GLU A 171 -4.47 -41.78 30.75
CA GLU A 171 -5.57 -42.74 30.90
C GLU A 171 -5.18 -44.13 30.39
N GLN A 172 -4.51 -44.21 29.23
CA GLN A 172 -4.01 -45.48 28.68
C GLN A 172 -2.96 -46.13 29.58
N ILE A 173 -2.02 -45.35 30.13
CA ILE A 173 -1.01 -45.85 31.07
C ILE A 173 -1.68 -46.40 32.33
N GLU A 174 -2.70 -45.71 32.85
CA GLU A 174 -3.45 -46.17 34.03
C GLU A 174 -4.18 -47.50 33.77
N LEU A 175 -4.84 -47.63 32.62
CA LEU A 175 -5.50 -48.87 32.22
C LEU A 175 -4.49 -50.03 32.06
N LEU A 176 -3.35 -49.78 31.41
CA LEU A 176 -2.28 -50.78 31.29
C LEU A 176 -1.73 -51.20 32.65
N THR A 177 -1.53 -50.24 33.56
CA THR A 177 -1.05 -50.51 34.92
C THR A 177 -2.03 -51.42 35.67
N LYS A 178 -3.32 -51.12 35.63
CA LYS A 178 -4.39 -51.95 36.22
C LYS A 178 -4.44 -53.36 35.62
N LEU A 179 -4.20 -53.51 34.31
CA LEU A 179 -4.17 -54.82 33.65
C LEU A 179 -2.95 -55.64 34.09
N VAL A 180 -1.78 -55.01 34.18
CA VAL A 180 -0.55 -55.66 34.66
C VAL A 180 -0.71 -56.10 36.12
N GLU A 181 -1.22 -55.24 36.99
CA GLU A 181 -1.48 -55.58 38.41
C GLU A 181 -2.43 -56.78 38.56
N ARG A 182 -3.53 -56.81 37.77
CA ARG A 182 -4.46 -57.94 37.77
C ARG A 182 -3.77 -59.24 37.36
N HIS A 183 -2.95 -59.20 36.31
CA HIS A 183 -2.28 -60.39 35.80
C HIS A 183 -1.19 -60.91 36.74
N VAL A 184 -0.48 -60.01 37.43
CA VAL A 184 0.49 -60.39 38.48
C VAL A 184 -0.21 -61.04 39.68
N GLY A 185 -1.33 -60.47 40.14
CA GLY A 185 -2.10 -61.03 41.26
C GLY A 185 -2.71 -62.41 40.97
N GLU A 186 -3.07 -62.70 39.71
CA GLU A 186 -3.52 -64.02 39.27
C GLU A 186 -2.37 -65.05 39.19
N GLY A 187 -1.14 -64.59 38.97
CA GLY A 187 0.06 -65.44 38.90
C GLY A 187 0.59 -65.91 40.28
N GLU A 188 0.37 -65.14 41.35
CA GLU A 188 0.79 -65.51 42.72
C GLU A 188 -0.21 -66.45 43.44
N SER A 189 -1.41 -66.65 42.91
CA SER A 189 -2.45 -67.51 43.50
C SER A 189 -2.42 -68.97 43.04
N LYS A 190 -1.36 -69.39 42.34
CA LYS A 190 -1.18 -70.74 41.77
C LYS A 190 0.10 -71.40 42.26
#